data_AF-A0A0L7L4P5-F1
#
_entry.id   AF-A0A0L7L4P5-F1
#
_cell.length_a   1.000
_cell.length_b   1.000
_cell.length_c   1.000
_cell.angle_alpha   90.00
_cell.angle_beta   90.00
_cell.angle_gamma   90.00
#
_symmetry.space_group_name_H-M   'P 1'
#
loop_
_entity.id
_entity.type
_entity.pdbx_description
1 polymer ?
#
loop_
_entity_poly.entity_id
_entity_poly.type
_entity_poly.pdbx_seq_one_letter_code
_entity_poly.pdbx_strand_id
1 'polypeptide(L)'
;MKSWMESTCSMDEGSLPCMLGEHREALLPITGRENLVPRKSGPGSPCAGLSREERRRRRRATLKYRTAHATRERIRVEAFNAAFAALRRLLPTLPPDKKLSKIEIL
;
A
#
# COMPACT_ATOMS: atom_id res chain seq x y z
N MET A 1 -36.47 -2.58 2.98
CA MET A 1 -35.03 -2.85 3.23
C MET A 1 -34.35 -3.08 1.89
N LYS A 2 -33.19 -2.43 1.66
CA LYS A 2 -32.44 -2.25 0.40
C LYS A 2 -32.68 -0.88 -0.28
N SER A 3 -32.18 0.18 0.35
CA SER A 3 -31.72 1.38 -0.35
C SER A 3 -30.29 1.63 0.14
N TRP A 4 -29.33 1.19 -0.66
CA TRP A 4 -27.89 1.45 -0.51
C TRP A 4 -27.37 2.06 -1.82
N MET A 5 -28.22 2.83 -2.48
CA MET A 5 -27.94 3.31 -3.83
C MET A 5 -28.52 4.71 -3.96
N GLU A 6 -27.79 5.66 -3.39
CA GLU A 6 -27.62 7.04 -3.85
C GLU A 6 -26.86 7.79 -2.77
N SER A 7 -25.54 7.63 -2.81
CA SER A 7 -24.63 8.67 -2.33
C SER A 7 -23.70 8.97 -3.48
N THR A 8 -24.20 9.77 -4.40
CA THR A 8 -23.40 10.50 -5.37
C THR A 8 -22.49 11.42 -4.56
N CYS A 9 -21.26 10.96 -4.32
CA CYS A 9 -20.20 11.84 -3.85
C CYS A 9 -19.86 12.75 -5.03
N SER A 10 -20.41 13.96 -4.97
CA SER A 10 -20.10 15.07 -5.86
C SER A 10 -18.57 15.20 -5.96
N MET A 11 -18.05 15.02 -7.17
CA MET A 11 -16.67 15.37 -7.49
C MET A 11 -16.59 16.89 -7.47
N ASP A 12 -15.99 17.45 -6.42
CA ASP A 12 -15.49 18.81 -6.49
C ASP A 12 -14.05 18.74 -6.99
N GLU A 13 -13.87 19.39 -8.14
CA GLU A 13 -12.67 19.55 -8.95
C GLU A 13 -11.52 20.11 -8.12
N GLY A 14 -10.70 19.22 -7.59
CA GLY A 14 -9.40 19.51 -7.00
C GLY A 14 -8.32 18.72 -7.71
N SER A 15 -8.16 19.00 -9.00
CA SER A 15 -7.06 18.50 -9.83
C SER A 15 -5.71 18.68 -9.14
N LEU A 16 -5.14 17.58 -8.67
CA LEU A 16 -3.69 17.44 -8.59
C LEU A 16 -3.31 16.06 -9.14
N PRO A 17 -2.69 16.01 -10.34
CA PRO A 17 -2.36 14.77 -11.00
C PRO A 17 -1.34 13.99 -10.17
N CYS A 18 -1.56 12.68 -10.10
CA CYS A 18 -0.55 11.67 -9.85
C CYS A 18 0.49 11.72 -10.97
N MET A 19 1.32 12.77 -10.97
CA MET A 19 2.48 12.84 -11.84
C MET A 19 3.43 11.74 -11.40
N LEU A 20 3.61 10.79 -12.31
CA LEU A 20 4.84 10.04 -12.48
C LEU A 20 6.03 11.03 -12.43
N GLY A 21 6.61 11.18 -11.25
CA GLY A 21 7.88 11.86 -11.01
C GLY A 21 8.97 10.81 -10.83
N GLU A 22 9.50 10.38 -11.96
CA GLU A 22 10.86 9.91 -12.22
C GLU A 22 11.69 9.35 -11.06
N HIS A 23 12.03 8.08 -11.24
CA HIS A 23 12.98 7.30 -10.47
C HIS A 23 14.43 7.77 -10.73
N ARG A 24 14.78 8.97 -10.27
CA ARG A 24 16.15 9.47 -10.41
C ARG A 24 16.61 10.30 -9.21
N GLU A 25 16.41 9.76 -8.01
CA GLU A 25 17.23 10.19 -6.88
C GLU A 25 18.66 9.69 -7.11
N ALA A 26 19.54 10.67 -7.23
CA ALA A 26 20.95 10.52 -7.48
C ALA A 26 21.59 9.50 -6.51
N LEU A 27 22.56 8.76 -7.04
CA LEU A 27 23.61 8.14 -6.26
C LEU A 27 24.34 9.23 -5.47
N LEU A 28 23.84 9.57 -4.28
CA LEU A 28 24.58 10.40 -3.34
C LEU A 28 25.55 9.50 -2.56
N PRO A 29 26.84 9.85 -2.49
CA PRO A 29 27.81 9.08 -1.73
C PRO A 29 27.49 9.17 -0.24
N ILE A 30 27.60 8.02 0.44
CA ILE A 30 27.34 7.85 1.87
C ILE A 30 28.32 8.74 2.65
N THR A 31 27.88 9.94 3.01
CA THR A 31 28.52 10.76 4.04
C THR A 31 27.41 11.33 4.92
N GLY A 32 27.54 11.15 6.24
CA GLY A 32 26.64 11.76 7.22
C GLY A 32 25.57 10.83 7.78
N ARG A 33 25.98 9.89 8.65
CA ARG A 33 25.09 9.34 9.68
C ARG A 33 24.84 10.41 10.74
N GLU A 34 24.10 11.46 10.39
CA GLU A 34 23.61 12.41 11.37
C GLU A 34 22.32 11.89 11.99
N ASN A 35 22.49 11.27 13.15
CA ASN A 35 21.55 11.23 14.25
C ASN A 35 20.06 11.16 13.86
N LEU A 36 19.56 9.94 13.65
CA LEU A 36 18.14 9.61 13.81
C LEU A 36 17.77 9.72 15.31
N VAL A 37 17.76 10.95 15.84
CA VAL A 37 17.09 11.25 17.09
C VAL A 37 15.62 10.92 16.87
N PRO A 38 15.00 10.01 17.65
CA PRO A 38 13.55 9.89 17.64
C PRO A 38 13.03 11.27 18.00
N ARG A 39 12.37 11.97 17.06
CA ARG A 39 11.80 13.29 17.34
C ARG A 39 10.90 13.14 18.56
N LYS A 40 11.43 13.57 19.71
CA LYS A 40 10.74 13.65 20.98
C LYS A 40 9.57 14.56 20.69
N SER A 41 8.39 13.97 20.58
CA SER A 41 7.14 14.69 20.34
C SER A 41 7.07 15.81 21.38
N GLY A 42 7.16 17.06 20.92
CA GLY A 42 7.14 18.22 21.79
C GLY A 42 5.88 18.25 22.67
N PRO A 43 5.91 18.98 23.79
CA PRO A 43 4.74 19.19 24.63
C PRO A 43 3.68 19.92 23.78
N GLY A 44 2.66 19.19 23.34
CA GLY A 44 1.72 19.65 22.31
C GLY A 44 1.40 18.59 21.25
N SER A 45 2.09 17.45 21.24
CA SER A 45 1.67 16.32 20.41
C SER A 45 0.30 15.81 20.88
N PRO A 46 -0.70 15.67 19.99
CA PRO A 46 -2.06 15.19 20.31
C PRO A 46 -2.11 13.74 20.83
N CYS A 47 -0.95 13.15 21.15
CA CYS A 47 -0.75 11.80 21.65
C CYS A 47 0.02 11.73 22.99
N ALA A 48 0.29 12.87 23.63
CA ALA A 48 0.79 12.90 25.01
C ALA A 48 -0.29 12.35 25.96
N GLY A 49 0.04 11.35 26.78
CA GLY A 49 -0.90 10.71 27.71
C GLY A 49 -1.72 9.55 27.17
N LEU A 50 -1.68 9.24 25.88
CA LEU A 50 -2.38 8.08 25.33
C LEU A 50 -1.64 6.77 25.65
N SER A 51 -2.40 5.72 25.94
CA SER A 51 -1.90 4.34 25.94
C SER A 51 -1.20 4.02 24.61
N ARG A 52 -0.20 3.13 24.66
CA ARG A 52 0.50 2.64 23.47
C ARG A 52 -0.46 2.11 22.41
N GLU A 53 -1.52 1.42 22.84
CA GLU A 53 -2.54 0.88 21.93
C GLU A 53 -3.37 1.99 21.29
N GLU A 54 -3.75 3.02 22.06
CA GLU A 54 -4.50 4.17 21.55
C GLU A 54 -3.68 4.98 20.53
N ARG A 55 -2.38 5.16 20.78
CA ARG A 55 -1.45 5.77 19.80
C ARG A 55 -1.35 4.95 18.52
N ARG A 56 -1.33 3.61 18.63
CA ARG A 56 -1.30 2.69 17.47
C ARG A 56 -2.60 2.77 16.67
N ARG A 57 -3.76 2.81 17.33
CA ARG A 57 -5.08 3.00 16.71
C ARG A 57 -5.14 4.30 15.93
N ARG A 58 -4.78 5.44 16.54
CA ARG A 58 -4.77 6.75 15.86
C ARG A 58 -3.87 6.78 14.65
N ARG A 59 -2.65 6.22 14.73
CA ARG A 59 -1.75 6.11 13.56
C ARG A 59 -2.38 5.31 12.42
N ARG A 60 -3.04 4.20 12.72
CA ARG A 60 -3.68 3.33 11.72
C ARG A 60 -4.91 3.97 11.07
N ALA A 61 -5.62 4.84 11.77
CA ALA A 61 -6.76 5.58 11.24
C ALA A 61 -6.37 6.63 10.20
N THR A 62 -5.11 7.11 10.20
CA THR A 62 -4.66 8.12 9.23
C THR A 62 -4.71 7.61 7.79
N LEU A 63 -5.12 8.49 6.86
CA LEU A 63 -5.12 8.17 5.43
C LEU A 63 -3.73 7.71 4.94
N LYS A 64 -2.66 8.40 5.39
CA LYS A 64 -1.27 8.05 5.07
C LYS A 64 -0.92 6.60 5.42
N TYR A 65 -1.37 6.11 6.58
CA TYR A 65 -1.15 4.71 6.96
C TYR A 65 -1.95 3.77 6.05
N ARG A 66 -3.23 4.08 5.81
CA ARG A 66 -4.12 3.24 4.99
C ARG A 66 -3.60 3.12 3.55
N THR A 67 -3.21 4.22 2.92
CA THR A 67 -2.68 4.22 1.54
C THR A 67 -1.35 3.49 1.46
N ALA A 68 -0.39 3.80 2.35
CA ALA A 68 0.90 3.10 2.39
C ALA A 68 0.74 1.59 2.65
N HIS A 69 -0.21 1.20 3.51
CA HIS A 69 -0.52 -0.21 3.75
C HIS A 69 -1.13 -0.88 2.52
N ALA A 70 -2.07 -0.22 1.85
CA ALA A 70 -2.69 -0.74 0.62
C ALA A 70 -1.65 -0.95 -0.49
N THR A 71 -0.74 0.01 -0.70
CA THR A 71 0.33 -0.12 -1.71
C THR A 71 1.26 -1.28 -1.40
N ARG A 72 1.71 -1.45 -0.14
CA ARG A 72 2.53 -2.60 0.25
C ARG A 72 1.83 -3.92 0.00
N GLU A 73 0.53 -4.00 0.30
CA GLU A 73 -0.24 -5.22 0.10
C GLU A 73 -0.43 -5.54 -1.39
N ARG A 74 -0.63 -4.52 -2.24
CA ARG A 74 -0.67 -4.70 -3.71
C ARG A 74 0.62 -5.31 -4.23
N ILE A 75 1.77 -4.76 -3.85
CA ILE A 75 3.09 -5.29 -4.25
C ILE A 75 3.26 -6.74 -3.79
N ARG A 76 2.84 -7.05 -2.56
CA ARG A 76 2.89 -8.40 -2.01
C ARG A 76 2.05 -9.39 -2.83
N VAL A 77 0.83 -8.99 -3.19
CA VAL A 77 -0.09 -9.82 -3.99
C VAL A 77 0.39 -9.95 -5.44
N GLU A 78 0.95 -8.89 -6.03
CA GLU A 78 1.55 -8.92 -7.37
C GLU A 78 2.72 -9.90 -7.43
N ALA A 79 3.62 -9.86 -6.45
CA ALA A 79 4.72 -10.81 -6.35
C ALA A 79 4.23 -12.27 -6.23
N PHE A 80 3.20 -12.50 -5.40
CA PHE A 80 2.57 -13.81 -5.28
C PHE A 80 1.93 -14.27 -6.60
N ASN A 81 1.20 -13.40 -7.29
CA ASN A 81 0.55 -13.70 -8.56
C ASN A 81 1.58 -13.95 -9.68
N ALA A 82 2.72 -13.26 -9.66
CA ALA A 82 3.82 -13.50 -10.59
C ALA A 82 4.40 -14.92 -10.42
N ALA A 83 4.56 -15.38 -9.17
CA ALA A 83 4.98 -16.75 -8.88
C ALA A 83 3.95 -17.78 -9.39
N PHE A 84 2.65 -17.52 -9.21
CA PHE A 84 1.59 -18.38 -9.76
C PHE A 84 1.60 -18.42 -11.30
N ALA A 85 1.86 -17.29 -11.95
CA ALA A 85 1.98 -17.22 -13.41
C ALA A 85 3.19 -18.03 -13.91
N ALA A 86 4.31 -17.99 -13.17
CA ALA A 86 5.49 -18.82 -13.47
C ALA A 86 5.17 -20.32 -13.32
N LEU A 87 4.53 -20.72 -12.21
CA LEU A 87 4.12 -22.10 -11.97
C LEU A 87 3.21 -22.62 -13.08
N ARG A 88 2.21 -21.82 -13.48
CA ARG A 88 1.24 -22.18 -14.51
C ARG A 88 1.90 -22.49 -15.87
N ARG A 89 3.04 -21.87 -16.21
CA ARG A 89 3.77 -22.16 -17.45
C ARG A 89 4.42 -23.55 -17.47
N LEU A 90 4.62 -24.15 -16.31
CA LEU A 90 5.22 -25.49 -16.17
C LEU A 90 4.16 -26.60 -16.22
N LEU A 91 2.89 -26.26 -16.06
CA LEU A 91 1.81 -27.24 -16.06
C LEU A 91 1.46 -27.66 -17.49
N PRO A 92 1.43 -28.97 -17.80
CA PRO A 92 0.97 -29.44 -19.09
C PRO A 92 -0.55 -29.22 -19.20
N THR A 93 -0.99 -28.29 -20.04
CA THR A 93 -2.41 -28.05 -20.30
C THR A 93 -2.76 -28.25 -21.77
N LEU A 94 -3.94 -28.83 -22.01
CA LEU A 94 -4.57 -28.89 -23.32
C LEU A 94 -5.85 -28.05 -23.25
N PRO A 95 -5.98 -26.94 -24.00
CA PRO A 95 -4.97 -26.28 -24.83
C PRO A 95 -3.91 -25.52 -24.00
N PRO A 96 -2.74 -25.18 -24.59
CA PRO A 96 -1.61 -24.58 -23.87
C PRO A 96 -1.88 -23.16 -23.31
N ASP A 97 -2.96 -22.52 -23.76
CA ASP A 97 -3.42 -21.21 -23.34
C ASP A 97 -4.58 -21.24 -22.32
N LYS A 98 -5.01 -22.44 -21.87
CA LYS A 98 -6.14 -22.60 -20.95
C LYS A 98 -5.95 -21.80 -19.66
N LYS A 99 -6.82 -20.80 -19.41
CA LYS A 99 -6.91 -20.01 -18.16
C LYS A 99 -7.30 -20.86 -16.93
N LEU A 100 -6.31 -21.49 -16.29
CA LEU A 100 -6.37 -22.06 -14.95
C LEU A 100 -6.58 -20.98 -13.86
N SER A 101 -7.52 -21.25 -12.96
CA SER A 101 -7.73 -20.56 -11.70
C SER A 101 -6.67 -20.90 -10.66
N LYS A 102 -6.61 -20.14 -9.56
CA LYS A 102 -5.64 -20.41 -8.47
C LYS A 102 -5.84 -21.79 -7.84
N ILE A 103 -7.07 -22.30 -7.79
CA ILE A 103 -7.38 -23.61 -7.21
C ILE A 103 -6.89 -24.72 -8.15
N GLU A 104 -7.05 -24.58 -9.46
CA GLU A 104 -6.59 -25.59 -10.42
C GLU A 104 -5.05 -25.67 -10.54
N ILE A 105 -4.34 -24.62 -10.13
CA ILE A 105 -2.87 -24.59 -10.11
C ILE A 105 -2.31 -25.31 -8.86
N LEU A 106 -3.11 -25.47 -7.81
CA LEU A 106 -2.75 -26.12 -6.54
C LEU A 106 -3.19 -27.57 -6.50
#